data_AF-A0A849QEZ4-F1
#
_entry.id   AF-A0A849QEZ4-F1
#
_cell.length_a   1.000
_cell.length_b   1.000
_cell.length_c   1.000
_cell.angle_alpha   90.00
_cell.angle_beta   90.00
_cell.angle_gamma   90.00
#
_symmetry.space_group_name_H-M   'P 1'
#
loop_
_entity.id
_entity.type
_entity.pdbx_description
1 polymer ?
#
loop_
_entity_poly.entity_id
_entity_poly.type
_entity_poly.pdbx_seq_one_letter_code
_entity_poly.pdbx_strand_id
1 'polypeptide(L)' 'MNNEDQTNAIDKVLNLLTKPLNRYILSVLAGVDPGVFAETDENHASNPTRNRIDCKSDQ' A
#
# COMPACT_ATOMS: atom_id res chain seq x y z
N MET A 1 -0.09 -19.71 -28.22
CA MET A 1 -0.78 -18.89 -27.21
C MET A 1 -1.12 -17.59 -27.91
N ASN A 2 -2.41 -17.32 -28.12
CA ASN A 2 -2.82 -16.15 -28.91
C ASN A 2 -2.65 -14.88 -28.07
N ASN A 3 -2.37 -13.75 -28.73
CA ASN A 3 -2.18 -12.46 -28.04
C ASN A 3 -3.41 -12.08 -27.18
N GLU A 4 -4.61 -12.45 -27.62
CA GLU A 4 -5.87 -12.24 -26.88
C GLU A 4 -5.91 -12.99 -25.54
N ASP A 5 -5.35 -14.20 -25.47
CA ASP A 5 -5.28 -14.99 -24.23
C ASP A 5 -4.32 -14.34 -23.23
N GLN A 6 -3.23 -13.77 -23.74
CA GLN A 6 -2.21 -13.08 -22.94
C GLN A 6 -2.76 -11.78 -22.35
N THR A 7 -3.45 -10.98 -23.16
CA THR A 7 -4.11 -9.75 -22.70
C THR A 7 -5.16 -10.05 -21.63
N ASN A 8 -5.98 -11.08 -21.84
CA ASN A 8 -7.01 -11.47 -20.86
C ASN A 8 -6.40 -11.95 -19.53
N ALA A 9 -5.26 -12.66 -19.58
CA ALA A 9 -4.54 -13.04 -18.37
C ALA A 9 -4.00 -11.83 -17.61
N ILE A 10 -3.45 -10.84 -18.32
CA ILE A 10 -2.93 -9.59 -17.73
C ILE A 10 -4.08 -8.80 -17.09
N ASP A 11 -5.22 -8.66 -17.78
CA ASP A 11 -6.38 -7.93 -17.25
C ASP A 11 -6.93 -8.57 -15.97
N LYS A 12 -6.96 -9.91 -15.90
CA LYS A 12 -7.36 -10.62 -14.67
C LYS A 12 -6.43 -10.35 -13.50
N VAL A 13 -5.11 -10.31 -13.75
CA VAL A 13 -4.12 -10.00 -12.72
C VAL A 13 -4.24 -8.54 -12.29
N LEU A 14 -4.37 -7.61 -13.22
CA LEU A 14 -4.59 -6.19 -12.91
C LEU A 14 -5.86 -5.98 -12.07
N ASN A 15 -6.95 -6.68 -12.40
CA ASN A 15 -8.20 -6.62 -11.63
C ASN A 15 -8.11 -7.28 -10.24
N LEU A 16 -7.17 -8.20 -10.04
CA LEU A 16 -6.84 -8.70 -8.69
C LEU A 16 -6.06 -7.65 -7.91
N LEU A 17 -5.13 -6.93 -8.56
CA LEU A 17 -4.31 -5.90 -7.94
C LEU A 17 -5.07 -4.60 -7.62
N THR A 18 -6.25 -4.37 -8.20
CA THR A 18 -7.11 -3.23 -7.83
C THR A 18 -7.82 -3.40 -6.50
N LYS A 19 -7.93 -4.63 -5.98
CA LYS A 19 -8.59 -4.89 -4.70
C LYS A 19 -7.72 -4.42 -3.52
N PRO A 20 -8.25 -3.62 -2.57
CA PRO A 20 -7.49 -3.10 -1.43
C PRO A 20 -6.82 -4.20 -0.59
N LEU A 21 -7.55 -5.30 -0.36
CA LEU A 21 -7.04 -6.45 0.40
C LEU A 21 -5.85 -7.12 -0.29
N ASN A 22 -5.88 -7.24 -1.61
CA ASN A 22 -4.79 -7.86 -2.36
C ASN A 22 -3.55 -6.98 -2.38
N ARG A 23 -3.72 -5.65 -2.49
CA ARG A 23 -2.61 -4.71 -2.34
C ARG A 23 -1.98 -4.83 -0.96
N TYR A 24 -2.79 -4.83 0.09
CA TYR A 24 -2.33 -5.01 1.46
C TYR A 24 -1.50 -6.28 1.64
N ILE A 25 -2.01 -7.43 1.17
CA ILE A 25 -1.32 -8.72 1.27
C ILE A 25 0.03 -8.67 0.52
N LEU A 26 0.05 -8.11 -0.69
CA LEU A 26 1.27 -8.02 -1.49
C LEU A 26 2.29 -7.07 -0.87
N SER A 27 1.87 -5.94 -0.29
CA SER A 27 2.74 -5.04 0.46
C SER A 27 3.40 -5.75 1.63
N VAL A 28 2.62 -6.51 2.42
CA VAL A 28 3.13 -7.31 3.55
C VAL A 28 4.15 -8.35 3.07
N LEU A 29 3.84 -9.08 2.00
CA LEU A 29 4.76 -10.09 1.43
C LEU A 29 6.05 -9.47 0.88
N ALA A 30 5.97 -8.26 0.32
CA ALA A 30 7.12 -7.51 -0.17
C ALA A 30 7.94 -6.87 0.97
N GLY A 31 7.48 -6.94 2.22
CA GLY A 31 8.12 -6.29 3.36
C GLY A 31 7.97 -4.77 3.35
N VAL A 32 6.95 -4.25 2.65
CA VAL A 32 6.64 -2.82 2.52
C VAL A 32 5.41 -2.50 3.37
N ASP A 33 5.42 -1.36 4.04
CA ASP A 33 4.28 -0.89 4.82
C ASP A 33 3.05 -0.66 3.91
N PRO A 34 1.93 -1.38 4.13
CA PRO A 34 0.73 -1.24 3.31
C PRO A 34 0.05 0.13 3.44
N GLY A 35 0.34 0.89 4.50
CA GLY A 35 -0.18 2.25 4.71
C GLY A 35 0.31 3.26 3.68
N VAL A 36 1.43 3.00 3.00
CA VAL A 36 1.97 3.86 1.93
C VAL A 36 1.03 3.91 0.70
N PHE A 37 0.19 2.89 0.52
CA PHE A 37 -0.77 2.81 -0.59
C PHE A 37 -2.19 3.23 -0.19
N ALA A 38 -2.42 3.59 1.07
CA ALA A 38 -3.74 3.97 1.60
C ALA A 38 -4.09 5.44 1.34
N GLU A 39 -3.14 6.26 0.88
CA GLU A 39 -3.37 7.69 0.66
C GLU A 39 -3.73 7.99 -0.80
N THR A 40 -5.01 7.81 -1.16
CA THR A 40 -5.65 8.70 -2.16
C THR A 40 -7.18 8.70 -2.05
N ASP A 41 -7.72 8.81 -0.84
CA ASP A 41 -9.09 9.30 -0.68
C ASP A 41 -9.10 10.53 0.25
N GLU A 42 -9.11 11.68 -0.40
CA GLU A 42 -9.84 12.89 -0.01
C GLU A 42 -9.59 13.59 1.35
N ASN A 43 -8.49 13.34 2.07
CA ASN A 43 -8.12 14.23 3.19
C ASN A 43 -6.62 14.54 3.27
N HIS A 44 -6.20 15.47 2.42
CA HIS A 44 -5.09 16.38 2.72
C HIS A 44 -5.45 17.21 3.97
N ALA A 45 -5.25 16.64 5.16
CA ALA A 45 -5.32 17.36 6.42
C ALA A 45 -4.10 17.00 7.28
N SER A 46 -3.01 17.71 7.00
CA SER A 46 -1.96 18.15 7.92
C SER A 46 -1.86 17.46 9.30
N ASN A 47 -0.89 16.57 9.48
CA ASN A 47 0.19 16.75 10.48
C ASN A 47 1.04 15.47 10.62
N PRO A 48 2.37 15.54 10.42
CA PRO A 48 3.26 14.56 11.00
C PRO A 48 3.44 14.93 12.47
N THR A 49 2.63 14.35 13.37
CA THR A 49 2.98 14.34 14.79
C THR A 49 4.13 13.35 14.95
N ARG A 50 5.33 13.86 14.68
CA ARG A 50 6.64 13.27 14.96
C ARG A 50 6.70 13.02 16.47
N ASN A 51 6.24 11.84 16.90
CA ASN A 51 6.35 11.40 18.29
C ASN A 51 7.82 11.03 18.54
N ARG A 52 8.67 12.06 18.70
CA ARG A 52 10.03 11.93 19.20
C ARG A 52 9.89 11.54 20.66
N ILE A 53 10.07 10.26 20.97
CA ILE A 53 10.27 9.81 22.34
C ILE A 53 11.59 10.46 22.80
N ASP A 54 11.46 11.61 23.46
CA ASP A 54 12.52 12.27 24.19
C ASP A 54 12.67 11.47 25.50
N CYS A 55 13.56 10.47 25.51
CA CYS A 55 14.04 9.89 26.76
C CYS A 55 14.89 10.96 27.45
N LYS A 56 14.23 11.91 28.12
CA LYS A 56 14.90 12.77 29.08
C LYS A 56 15.29 11.92 30.28
N SER A 57 16.60 11.75 30.41
CA SER A 57 17.27 11.47 31.66
C SER A 57 16.80 12.48 32.71
N ASP A 58 16.21 12.00 33.79
CA ASP A 58 16.16 12.74 35.04
C ASP A 58 16.68 11.82 36.15
N GLN A 59 17.85 12.25 36.66
CA GLN A 59 18.53 12.00 37.94
C GLN A 59 18.49 10.61 38.59
#